data_AF-A0A5K1K7E1-F1
#
_entry.id   AF-A0A5K1K7E1-F1
#
_cell.length_a   1.000
_cell.length_b   1.000
_cell.length_c   1.000
_cell.angle_alpha   90.00
_cell.angle_beta   90.00
_cell.angle_gamma   90.00
#
_symmetry.space_group_name_H-M   'P 1'
#
loop_
_entity.id
_entity.type
_entity.pdbx_description
1 polymer ?
#
loop_
_entity_poly.entity_id
_entity_poly.type
_entity_poly.pdbx_seq_one_letter_code
_entity_poly.pdbx_strand_id
1 'polypeptide(L)'
;KLINVNRKHVSAIQARASGGGKPLTRWETRFIANYKQDALKLIPFVLIIIIAEEAIPLVVIYAPFLLPSTCLLPSQRERIEKKRREKQTTFALSMKSVFRDVYQRTTEQPGLSVEKLLDRTAVISYSGMFSLSTFGIPSMRMRRIKKHLAGVAADDALLIRENFGGRLTAHELREALEERGIVTGKLSPHAMRERLRWWLAEVNQTDGDAALKRVQLIAANAIGKHNASA
;
A
#
# COMPACT_ATOMS: atom_id res chain seq x y z
N LYS A 1 -28.61 3.01 -3.60
CA LYS A 1 -28.94 2.32 -2.32
C LYS A 1 -27.68 1.92 -1.51
N LEU A 2 -26.64 1.35 -2.12
CA LEU A 2 -25.44 0.84 -1.42
C LEU A 2 -24.58 1.91 -0.69
N ILE A 3 -24.42 3.10 -1.27
CA ILE A 3 -23.62 4.20 -0.67
C ILE A 3 -24.21 4.66 0.68
N ASN A 4 -25.54 4.78 0.76
CA ASN A 4 -26.21 5.16 2.02
C ASN A 4 -26.10 4.09 3.09
N VAL A 5 -26.10 2.81 2.69
CA VAL A 5 -25.86 1.68 3.60
C VAL A 5 -24.44 1.77 4.15
N ASN A 6 -23.43 1.86 3.28
CA ASN A 6 -22.03 1.99 3.69
C ASN A 6 -21.79 3.21 4.60
N ARG A 7 -22.44 4.35 4.33
CA ARG A 7 -22.39 5.54 5.19
C ARG A 7 -22.89 5.24 6.60
N LYS A 8 -24.02 4.53 6.74
CA LYS A 8 -24.58 4.14 8.05
C LYS A 8 -23.63 3.20 8.79
N HIS A 9 -23.05 2.21 8.11
CA HIS A 9 -22.06 1.31 8.70
C HIS A 9 -20.81 2.06 9.18
N VAL A 10 -20.26 2.97 8.36
CA VAL A 10 -19.10 3.80 8.75
C VAL A 10 -19.42 4.63 9.99
N SER A 11 -20.60 5.28 10.03
CA SER A 11 -21.04 6.07 11.18
C SER A 11 -21.14 5.22 12.46
N ALA A 12 -21.77 4.04 12.38
CA ALA A 12 -21.90 3.13 13.52
C ALA A 12 -20.55 2.63 14.04
N ILE A 13 -19.64 2.27 13.14
CA ILE A 13 -18.27 1.84 13.48
C ILE A 13 -17.51 2.97 14.17
N GLN A 14 -17.59 4.19 13.64
CA GLN A 14 -16.94 5.36 14.23
C GLN A 14 -17.52 5.73 15.59
N ALA A 15 -18.84 5.71 15.74
CA ALA A 15 -19.50 5.95 17.02
C ALA A 15 -19.05 4.94 18.09
N ARG A 16 -18.95 3.65 17.71
CA ARG A 16 -18.45 2.59 18.61
C ARG A 16 -17.00 2.85 19.03
N ALA A 17 -16.13 3.21 18.09
CA ALA A 17 -14.71 3.42 18.36
C ALA A 17 -14.46 4.68 19.21
N SER A 18 -15.16 5.78 18.91
CA SER A 18 -15.03 7.05 19.67
C SER A 18 -15.69 6.99 21.04
N GLY A 19 -16.73 6.17 21.22
CA GLY A 19 -17.44 5.99 22.48
C GLY A 19 -16.76 5.05 23.48
N GLY A 20 -15.46 4.74 23.30
CA GLY A 20 -14.71 3.84 24.18
C GLY A 20 -14.99 2.35 23.98
N GLY A 21 -15.67 1.97 22.89
CA GLY A 21 -15.89 0.57 22.53
C GLY A 21 -14.64 -0.11 21.94
N LYS A 22 -14.82 -1.30 21.37
CA LYS A 22 -13.72 -2.06 20.76
C LYS A 22 -13.00 -1.23 19.67
N PRO A 23 -11.64 -1.21 19.68
CA PRO A 23 -10.89 -0.42 18.71
C PRO A 23 -11.10 -0.93 17.28
N LEU A 24 -10.87 -0.06 16.30
CA LEU A 24 -11.08 -0.36 14.89
C LEU A 24 -10.20 -1.51 14.43
N THR A 25 -10.80 -2.53 13.82
CA THR A 25 -10.07 -3.61 13.14
C THR A 25 -9.42 -3.13 11.85
N ARG A 26 -8.48 -3.90 11.30
CA ARG A 26 -7.87 -3.64 9.99
C ARG A 26 -8.92 -3.53 8.90
N TRP A 27 -9.86 -4.47 8.89
CA TRP A 27 -10.94 -4.49 7.90
C TRP A 27 -11.81 -3.23 8.00
N GLU A 28 -12.22 -2.83 9.20
CA GLU A 28 -13.00 -1.61 9.41
C GLU A 28 -12.24 -0.35 9.00
N THR A 29 -10.95 -0.29 9.32
CA THR A 29 -10.08 0.83 8.93
C THR A 29 -10.00 0.97 7.41
N ARG A 30 -9.79 -0.15 6.69
CA ARG A 30 -9.77 -0.18 5.23
C ARG A 30 -11.13 0.14 4.63
N PHE A 31 -12.22 -0.37 5.21
CA PHE A 31 -13.59 -0.09 4.77
C PHE A 31 -13.89 1.42 4.83
N ILE A 32 -13.54 2.07 5.94
CA ILE A 32 -13.70 3.53 6.11
C ILE A 32 -12.84 4.30 5.10
N ALA A 33 -11.58 3.89 4.91
CA ALA A 33 -10.68 4.54 3.96
C ALA A 33 -11.19 4.42 2.51
N ASN A 34 -11.60 3.23 2.10
CA ASN A 34 -12.16 2.95 0.78
C ASN A 34 -13.47 3.74 0.56
N TYR A 35 -14.36 3.77 1.55
CA TYR A 35 -15.58 4.57 1.48
C TYR A 35 -15.28 6.05 1.27
N LYS A 36 -14.32 6.63 2.02
CA LYS A 36 -13.92 8.03 1.85
C LYS A 36 -13.37 8.30 0.45
N GLN A 37 -12.54 7.41 -0.08
CA GLN A 37 -11.98 7.55 -1.43
C GLN A 37 -13.07 7.44 -2.51
N ASP A 38 -13.98 6.48 -2.37
CA ASP A 38 -15.10 6.31 -3.31
C ASP A 38 -16.07 7.51 -3.25
N ALA A 39 -16.32 8.06 -2.06
CA ALA A 39 -17.13 9.26 -1.89
C ALA A 39 -16.50 10.49 -2.55
N LEU A 40 -15.17 10.64 -2.48
CA LEU A 40 -14.45 11.73 -3.17
C LEU A 40 -14.52 11.57 -4.70
N LYS A 41 -14.45 10.34 -5.21
CA LYS A 41 -14.60 10.04 -6.65
C LYS A 41 -16.03 10.16 -7.15
N LEU A 42 -17.02 10.11 -6.26
CA LEU A 42 -18.43 10.28 -6.63
C LEU A 42 -18.71 11.67 -7.21
N ILE A 43 -18.03 12.71 -6.69
CA ILE A 43 -18.21 14.10 -7.15
C ILE A 43 -17.89 14.24 -8.64
N PRO A 44 -16.67 13.92 -9.13
CA PRO A 44 -16.38 13.99 -10.56
C PRO A 44 -17.21 13.00 -11.38
N PHE A 45 -17.56 11.82 -10.83
CA PHE A 45 -18.38 10.84 -11.54
C PHE A 45 -19.81 11.35 -11.81
N VAL A 46 -20.45 12.00 -10.84
CA VAL A 46 -21.78 12.60 -11.01
C VAL A 46 -21.74 13.75 -12.02
N LEU A 47 -20.68 14.57 -12.00
CA LEU A 47 -20.49 15.62 -13.01
C LEU A 47 -20.37 15.03 -14.43
N ILE A 48 -19.65 13.91 -14.60
CA ILE A 48 -19.55 13.21 -15.90
C ILE A 48 -20.93 12.74 -16.37
N ILE A 49 -21.74 12.16 -15.49
CA ILE A 49 -23.09 11.69 -15.86
C ILE A 49 -23.96 12.87 -16.33
N ILE A 50 -23.90 14.02 -15.67
CA ILE A 50 -24.71 15.19 -16.00
C ILE A 50 -24.28 15.83 -17.33
N ILE A 51 -22.98 15.88 -17.61
CA ILE A 51 -22.42 16.61 -18.76
C ILE A 51 -22.30 15.73 -20.00
N ALA A 52 -21.99 14.44 -19.82
CA ALA A 52 -21.55 13.55 -20.88
C ALA A 52 -22.00 12.11 -20.64
N GLU A 53 -23.32 11.88 -20.59
CA GLU A 53 -23.91 10.54 -20.38
C GLU A 53 -23.42 9.52 -21.42
N GLU A 54 -23.27 9.93 -22.68
CA GLU A 54 -22.76 9.07 -23.76
C GLU A 54 -21.26 8.75 -23.65
N ALA A 55 -20.50 9.49 -22.83
CA ALA A 55 -19.07 9.25 -22.62
C ALA A 55 -18.77 8.15 -21.60
N ILE A 56 -19.77 7.68 -20.84
CA ILE A 56 -19.58 6.67 -19.78
C ILE A 56 -18.93 5.38 -20.29
N PRO A 57 -19.36 4.76 -21.42
CA PRO A 57 -18.69 3.57 -21.96
C PRO A 57 -17.20 3.79 -22.26
N LEU A 58 -16.86 4.98 -22.76
CA LEU A 58 -15.48 5.36 -23.06
C LEU A 58 -14.66 5.54 -21.77
N VAL A 59 -15.20 6.24 -20.77
CA VAL A 59 -14.54 6.45 -19.47
C VAL A 59 -14.26 5.12 -18.77
N VAL A 60 -15.18 4.15 -18.85
CA VAL A 60 -14.98 2.81 -18.29
C VAL A 60 -13.77 2.11 -18.91
N ILE A 61 -13.56 2.25 -20.23
CA ILE A 61 -12.47 1.57 -20.93
C ILE A 61 -11.13 2.29 -20.71
N TYR A 62 -11.11 3.62 -20.85
CA TYR A 62 -9.88 4.39 -20.93
C TYR A 62 -9.47 5.07 -19.62
N ALA A 63 -10.42 5.38 -18.74
CA ALA A 63 -10.16 6.13 -17.50
C ALA A 63 -10.81 5.49 -16.25
N PRO A 64 -10.54 4.20 -15.95
CA PRO A 64 -11.17 3.50 -14.82
C PRO A 64 -10.80 4.11 -13.45
N PHE A 65 -9.74 4.92 -13.35
CA PHE A 65 -9.36 5.58 -12.11
C PHE A 65 -10.35 6.67 -11.65
N LEU A 66 -11.18 7.20 -12.58
CA LEU A 66 -12.22 8.19 -12.31
C LEU A 66 -13.49 7.56 -11.72
N LEU A 67 -13.62 6.24 -11.79
CA LEU A 67 -14.80 5.53 -11.33
C LEU A 67 -14.69 5.17 -9.84
N PRO A 68 -15.79 5.25 -9.08
CA PRO A 68 -15.84 4.67 -7.75
C PRO A 68 -15.62 3.16 -7.86
N SER A 69 -15.02 2.56 -6.83
CA SER A 69 -14.65 1.15 -6.87
C SER A 69 -15.85 0.23 -7.15
N THR A 70 -17.06 0.62 -6.73
CA THR A 70 -18.31 -0.08 -6.97
C THR A 70 -18.69 -0.24 -8.45
N CYS A 71 -18.12 0.57 -9.34
CA CYS A 71 -18.42 0.56 -10.78
C CYS A 71 -17.34 -0.15 -11.61
N LEU A 72 -16.27 -0.65 -10.98
CA LEU A 72 -15.20 -1.36 -11.67
C LEU A 72 -15.53 -2.84 -11.85
N LEU A 73 -15.44 -3.32 -13.09
CA LEU A 73 -15.61 -4.74 -13.38
C LEU A 73 -14.47 -5.57 -12.75
N PRO A 74 -14.72 -6.84 -12.36
CA PRO A 74 -13.69 -7.73 -11.81
C PRO A 74 -12.47 -7.86 -12.73
N SER A 75 -12.68 -8.05 -14.04
CA SER A 75 -11.60 -8.15 -15.03
C SER A 75 -10.76 -6.88 -15.15
N GLN A 76 -11.36 -5.70 -14.93
CA GLN A 76 -10.63 -4.43 -14.92
C GLN A 76 -9.77 -4.30 -13.66
N ARG A 77 -10.29 -4.71 -12.51
CA ARG A 77 -9.52 -4.74 -11.24
C ARG A 77 -8.31 -5.66 -11.38
N GLU A 78 -8.50 -6.87 -11.90
CA GLU A 78 -7.42 -7.83 -12.13
C GLU A 78 -6.33 -7.26 -13.07
N ARG A 79 -6.73 -6.58 -14.15
CA ARG A 79 -5.79 -5.89 -15.06
C ARG A 79 -4.99 -4.80 -14.35
N ILE A 80 -5.63 -4.00 -13.49
CA ILE A 80 -4.97 -2.94 -12.71
C ILE A 80 -3.96 -3.56 -11.74
N GLU A 81 -4.35 -4.61 -11.01
CA GLU A 81 -3.45 -5.32 -10.10
C GLU A 81 -2.30 -6.00 -10.84
N LYS A 82 -2.55 -6.59 -12.02
CA LYS A 82 -1.50 -7.20 -12.84
C LYS A 82 -0.46 -6.17 -13.29
N LYS A 83 -0.89 -5.03 -13.81
CA LYS A 83 0.00 -3.93 -14.19
C LYS A 83 0.81 -3.39 -13.00
N ARG A 84 0.17 -3.32 -11.82
CA ARG A 84 0.83 -2.95 -10.55
C ARG A 84 1.98 -3.91 -10.24
N ARG A 85 1.72 -5.23 -10.29
CA ARG A 85 2.71 -6.28 -10.03
C ARG A 85 3.86 -6.27 -11.02
N GLU A 86 3.56 -6.13 -12.31
CA GLU A 86 4.57 -6.04 -13.37
C GLU A 86 5.48 -4.84 -13.13
N LYS A 87 4.91 -3.66 -12.87
CA LYS A 87 5.68 -2.46 -12.52
C LYS A 87 6.59 -2.70 -11.32
N GLN A 88 6.04 -3.20 -10.21
CA GLN A 88 6.82 -3.48 -9.00
C GLN A 88 7.97 -4.45 -9.26
N THR A 89 7.72 -5.52 -10.01
CA THR A 89 8.74 -6.51 -10.39
C THR A 89 9.84 -5.86 -11.24
N THR A 90 9.47 -5.06 -12.25
CA THR A 90 10.42 -4.34 -13.10
C THR A 90 11.30 -3.38 -12.31
N PHE A 91 10.74 -2.63 -11.35
CA PHE A 91 11.55 -1.76 -10.49
C PHE A 91 12.46 -2.54 -9.54
N ALA A 92 11.96 -3.61 -8.93
CA ALA A 92 12.75 -4.46 -8.03
C ALA A 92 13.98 -5.05 -8.72
N LEU A 93 13.83 -5.46 -9.99
CA LEU A 93 14.91 -6.04 -10.78
C LEU A 93 15.83 -4.98 -11.39
N SER A 94 15.27 -3.95 -12.04
CA SER A 94 16.07 -2.95 -12.76
C SER A 94 16.86 -2.00 -11.84
N MET A 95 16.36 -1.75 -10.62
CA MET A 95 16.97 -0.84 -9.65
C MET A 95 17.64 -1.59 -8.48
N LYS A 96 18.04 -2.85 -8.68
CA LYS A 96 18.61 -3.71 -7.63
C LYS A 96 19.87 -3.10 -6.96
N SER A 97 20.72 -2.41 -7.72
CA SER A 97 21.89 -1.69 -7.17
C SER A 97 21.46 -0.57 -6.21
N VAL A 98 20.46 0.22 -6.57
CA VAL A 98 19.93 1.30 -5.73
C VAL A 98 19.42 0.77 -4.39
N PHE A 99 18.73 -0.37 -4.38
CA PHE A 99 18.30 -1.00 -3.12
C PHE A 99 19.48 -1.50 -2.29
N ARG A 100 20.54 -2.00 -2.92
CA ARG A 100 21.78 -2.38 -2.22
C ARG A 100 22.40 -1.17 -1.53
N ASP A 101 22.52 -0.05 -2.23
CA ASP A 101 23.13 1.18 -1.71
C ASP A 101 22.29 1.77 -0.56
N VAL A 102 20.96 1.75 -0.69
CA VAL A 102 20.05 2.20 0.38
C VAL A 102 20.17 1.28 1.59
N TYR A 103 20.23 -0.05 1.40
CA TYR A 103 20.43 -1.00 2.49
C TYR A 103 21.74 -0.73 3.25
N GLN A 104 22.85 -0.53 2.52
CA GLN A 104 24.15 -0.21 3.13
C GLN A 104 24.08 1.09 3.95
N ARG A 105 23.52 2.16 3.38
CA ARG A 105 23.33 3.43 4.09
C ARG A 105 22.49 3.28 5.36
N THR A 106 21.42 2.47 5.33
CA THR A 106 20.60 2.23 6.54
C THR A 106 21.34 1.47 7.63
N THR A 107 22.25 0.55 7.26
CA THR A 107 23.03 -0.21 8.24
C THR A 107 24.18 0.60 8.83
N GLU A 108 24.77 1.50 8.05
CA GLU A 108 25.88 2.35 8.48
C GLU A 108 25.42 3.57 9.29
N GLN A 109 24.21 4.08 9.01
CA GLN A 109 23.70 5.33 9.61
C GLN A 109 22.27 5.15 10.16
N PRO A 110 22.10 4.46 11.31
CA PRO A 110 20.78 4.13 11.86
C PRO A 110 19.94 5.33 12.37
N GLY A 111 20.49 6.54 12.40
CA GLY A 111 19.79 7.77 12.82
C GLY A 111 19.38 8.71 11.68
N LEU A 112 19.59 8.32 10.42
CA LEU A 112 19.37 9.21 9.29
C LEU A 112 17.88 9.29 8.90
N SER A 113 17.37 10.51 8.72
CA SER A 113 16.01 10.73 8.20
C SER A 113 15.84 10.12 6.80
N VAL A 114 14.64 9.62 6.50
CA VAL A 114 14.27 9.03 5.20
C VAL A 114 14.65 9.93 4.00
N GLU A 115 14.56 11.25 4.14
CA GLU A 115 14.86 12.21 3.07
C GLU A 115 16.33 12.22 2.66
N LYS A 116 17.22 12.09 3.64
CA LYS A 116 18.66 12.06 3.40
C LYS A 116 19.10 10.68 2.92
N LEU A 117 18.40 9.65 3.37
CA LEU A 117 18.65 8.27 2.95
C LEU A 117 18.23 8.03 1.49
N LEU A 118 17.08 8.56 1.08
CA LEU A 118 16.53 8.36 -0.26
C LEU A 118 16.93 9.52 -1.18
N ASP A 119 18.03 9.33 -1.91
CA ASP A 119 18.43 10.21 -3.01
C ASP A 119 17.40 10.23 -4.16
N ARG A 120 17.65 11.06 -5.18
CA ARG A 120 16.73 11.24 -6.32
C ARG A 120 16.39 9.91 -7.01
N THR A 121 17.36 9.02 -7.17
CA THR A 121 17.17 7.72 -7.82
C THR A 121 16.41 6.78 -6.90
N ALA A 122 16.79 6.71 -5.62
CA ALA A 122 16.09 5.93 -4.62
C ALA A 122 14.61 6.34 -4.50
N VAL A 123 14.29 7.64 -4.49
CA VAL A 123 12.89 8.12 -4.49
C VAL A 123 12.11 7.58 -5.69
N ILE A 124 12.71 7.53 -6.88
CA ILE A 124 12.06 6.97 -8.07
C ILE A 124 11.88 5.46 -7.91
N SER A 125 12.90 4.74 -7.46
CA SER A 125 12.86 3.29 -7.22
C SER A 125 11.76 2.92 -6.22
N TYR A 126 11.70 3.59 -5.06
CA TYR A 126 10.67 3.36 -4.03
C TYR A 126 9.28 3.76 -4.52
N SER A 127 9.14 4.87 -5.26
CA SER A 127 7.86 5.23 -5.88
C SER A 127 7.38 4.12 -6.83
N GLY A 128 8.29 3.54 -7.61
CA GLY A 128 8.04 2.39 -8.47
C GLY A 128 7.61 1.14 -7.68
N MET A 129 8.33 0.82 -6.61
CA MET A 129 8.04 -0.32 -5.73
C MET A 129 6.67 -0.24 -5.07
N PHE A 130 6.26 0.94 -4.62
CA PHE A 130 4.93 1.17 -4.05
C PHE A 130 3.85 1.39 -5.12
N SER A 131 4.20 1.27 -6.41
CA SER A 131 3.33 1.58 -7.53
C SER A 131 2.72 2.99 -7.50
N LEU A 132 3.40 3.92 -6.84
CA LEU A 132 3.08 5.34 -6.83
C LEU A 132 3.50 5.99 -8.17
N SER A 133 2.97 7.19 -8.43
CA SER A 133 3.41 7.99 -9.57
C SER A 133 4.88 8.43 -9.36
N THR A 134 5.71 8.16 -10.36
CA THR A 134 7.12 8.62 -10.43
C THR A 134 7.24 10.03 -11.01
N PHE A 135 6.14 10.60 -11.49
CA PHE A 135 6.06 11.94 -12.06
C PHE A 135 5.83 13.02 -10.99
N GLY A 136 6.31 14.23 -11.27
CA GLY A 136 6.15 15.43 -10.45
C GLY A 136 7.42 15.88 -9.74
N ILE A 137 7.28 16.97 -8.98
CA ILE A 137 8.36 17.66 -8.27
C ILE A 137 8.97 16.74 -7.18
N PRO A 138 10.30 16.76 -6.93
CA PRO A 138 10.94 15.90 -5.94
C PRO A 138 10.30 15.89 -4.55
N SER A 139 9.94 17.06 -4.01
CA SER A 139 9.29 17.21 -2.71
C SER A 139 7.94 16.50 -2.64
N MET A 140 7.16 16.54 -3.72
CA MET A 140 5.88 15.81 -3.80
C MET A 140 6.09 14.30 -3.81
N ARG A 141 7.11 13.80 -4.52
CA ARG A 141 7.43 12.36 -4.54
C ARG A 141 7.81 11.88 -3.14
N MET A 142 8.69 12.62 -2.46
CA MET A 142 9.07 12.34 -1.08
C MET A 142 7.85 12.34 -0.15
N ARG A 143 6.99 13.36 -0.25
CA ARG A 143 5.75 13.44 0.55
C ARG A 143 4.83 12.23 0.33
N ARG A 144 4.67 11.77 -0.93
CA ARG A 144 3.88 10.57 -1.23
C ARG A 144 4.49 9.32 -0.60
N ILE A 145 5.81 9.14 -0.69
CA ILE A 145 6.52 8.03 -0.05
C ILE A 145 6.31 8.05 1.46
N LYS A 146 6.56 9.17 2.13
CA LYS A 146 6.33 9.31 3.58
C LYS A 146 4.89 8.98 3.97
N LYS A 147 3.91 9.53 3.25
CA LYS A 147 2.49 9.26 3.49
C LYS A 147 2.18 7.77 3.32
N HIS A 148 2.74 7.13 2.30
CA HIS A 148 2.59 5.69 2.05
C HIS A 148 3.20 4.87 3.19
N LEU A 149 4.44 5.16 3.58
CA LEU A 149 5.12 4.48 4.69
C LEU A 149 4.37 4.63 6.02
N ALA A 150 3.80 5.81 6.30
CA ALA A 150 2.96 6.02 7.47
C ALA A 150 1.67 5.18 7.42
N GLY A 151 1.05 5.06 6.24
CA GLY A 151 -0.10 4.18 6.03
C GLY A 151 0.24 2.71 6.24
N VAL A 152 1.36 2.24 5.68
CA VAL A 152 1.89 0.89 5.92
C VAL A 152 2.17 0.68 7.40
N ALA A 153 2.71 1.68 8.10
CA ALA A 153 2.99 1.57 9.52
C ALA A 153 1.73 1.41 10.37
N ALA A 154 0.67 2.15 10.06
CA ALA A 154 -0.63 1.97 10.69
C ALA A 154 -1.23 0.58 10.39
N ASP A 155 -1.09 0.07 9.15
CA ASP A 155 -1.57 -1.27 8.77
C ASP A 155 -0.77 -2.39 9.49
N ASP A 156 0.55 -2.24 9.64
CA ASP A 156 1.40 -3.17 10.38
C ASP A 156 0.95 -3.30 11.84
N ALA A 157 0.70 -2.17 12.52
CA ALA A 157 0.23 -2.19 13.90
C ALA A 157 -1.11 -2.94 14.07
N LEU A 158 -2.01 -2.78 13.10
CA LEU A 158 -3.28 -3.51 13.08
C LEU A 158 -3.07 -5.00 12.82
N LEU A 159 -2.19 -5.37 11.88
CA LEU A 159 -1.87 -6.77 11.59
C LEU A 159 -1.22 -7.48 12.77
N ILE A 160 -0.31 -6.82 13.49
CA ILE A 160 0.34 -7.37 14.69
C ILE A 160 -0.72 -7.66 15.75
N ARG A 161 -1.62 -6.70 16.02
CA ARG A 161 -2.72 -6.87 16.98
C ARG A 161 -3.70 -7.97 16.57
N GLU A 162 -3.86 -8.22 15.27
CA GLU A 162 -4.76 -9.23 14.70
C GLU A 162 -4.04 -10.56 14.40
N ASN A 163 -3.12 -10.95 15.29
CA ASN A 163 -2.37 -12.22 15.22
C ASN A 163 -1.57 -12.36 13.91
N PHE A 164 -0.76 -11.34 13.60
CA PHE A 164 0.15 -11.31 12.44
C PHE A 164 -0.54 -11.63 11.10
N GLY A 165 -1.81 -11.21 10.96
CA GLY A 165 -2.60 -11.49 9.75
C GLY A 165 -3.00 -12.95 9.57
N GLY A 166 -3.13 -13.73 10.64
CA GLY A 166 -3.45 -15.16 10.57
C GLY A 166 -4.75 -15.51 9.84
N ARG A 167 -5.70 -14.57 9.75
CA ARG A 167 -6.99 -14.72 9.07
C ARG A 167 -7.02 -14.20 7.63
N LEU A 168 -5.91 -13.65 7.13
CA LEU A 168 -5.86 -13.10 5.77
C LEU A 168 -6.00 -14.20 4.72
N THR A 169 -6.84 -13.92 3.74
CA THR A 169 -6.96 -14.71 2.51
C THR A 169 -5.69 -14.60 1.66
N ALA A 170 -5.54 -15.47 0.66
CA ALA A 170 -4.39 -15.42 -0.26
C ALA A 170 -4.34 -14.12 -1.08
N HIS A 171 -5.49 -13.49 -1.34
CA HIS A 171 -5.56 -12.18 -2.00
C HIS A 171 -5.09 -11.07 -1.05
N GLU A 172 -5.61 -11.03 0.18
CA GLU A 172 -5.23 -9.99 1.15
C GLU A 172 -3.77 -10.09 1.60
N LEU A 173 -3.22 -11.31 1.73
CA LEU A 173 -1.79 -11.52 1.97
C LEU A 173 -0.95 -10.90 0.86
N ARG A 174 -1.33 -11.15 -0.39
CA ARG A 174 -0.65 -10.62 -1.56
C ARG A 174 -0.72 -9.09 -1.57
N GLU A 175 -1.90 -8.53 -1.39
CA GLU A 175 -2.09 -7.08 -1.33
C GLU A 175 -1.27 -6.43 -0.20
N ALA A 176 -1.27 -7.03 0.99
CA ALA A 176 -0.48 -6.55 2.13
C ALA A 176 1.02 -6.52 1.82
N LEU A 177 1.56 -7.56 1.19
CA LEU A 177 2.96 -7.62 0.78
C LEU A 177 3.28 -6.62 -0.33
N GLU A 178 2.42 -6.50 -1.34
CA GLU A 178 2.61 -5.56 -2.44
C GLU A 178 2.61 -4.10 -1.96
N GLU A 179 1.73 -3.74 -1.02
CA GLU A 179 1.72 -2.42 -0.37
C GLU A 179 3.02 -2.14 0.40
N ARG A 180 3.62 -3.18 0.98
CA ARG A 180 4.94 -3.11 1.66
C ARG A 180 6.11 -3.08 0.69
N GLY A 181 5.87 -3.08 -0.62
CA GLY A 181 6.95 -3.09 -1.61
C GLY A 181 7.59 -4.45 -1.81
N ILE A 182 6.89 -5.55 -1.51
CA ILE A 182 7.40 -6.92 -1.67
C ILE A 182 6.81 -7.54 -2.93
N VAL A 183 7.68 -7.99 -3.84
CA VAL A 183 7.27 -8.68 -5.07
C VAL A 183 6.71 -10.06 -4.75
N THR A 184 5.46 -10.31 -5.13
CA THR A 184 4.71 -11.54 -4.80
C THR A 184 4.54 -12.51 -5.97
N GLY A 185 4.90 -12.12 -7.20
CA GLY A 185 4.49 -12.82 -8.43
C GLY A 185 4.90 -14.30 -8.53
N LYS A 186 5.93 -14.73 -7.78
CA LYS A 186 6.42 -16.13 -7.74
C LYS A 186 6.16 -16.84 -6.41
N LEU A 187 5.47 -16.21 -5.46
CA LEU A 187 5.31 -16.74 -4.11
C LEU A 187 4.01 -17.56 -3.97
N SER A 188 4.12 -18.72 -3.32
CA SER A 188 2.95 -19.49 -2.89
C SER A 188 2.21 -18.78 -1.73
N PRO A 189 0.93 -19.09 -1.47
CA PRO A 189 0.20 -18.57 -0.30
C PRO A 189 0.92 -18.78 1.03
N HIS A 190 1.57 -19.93 1.20
CA HIS A 190 2.36 -20.22 2.39
C HIS A 190 3.60 -19.32 2.47
N ALA A 191 4.37 -19.21 1.38
CA ALA A 191 5.55 -18.34 1.34
C ALA A 191 5.20 -16.85 1.55
N MET A 192 4.04 -16.40 1.05
CA MET A 192 3.55 -15.05 1.33
C MET A 192 3.25 -14.84 2.81
N ARG A 193 2.66 -15.82 3.49
CA ARG A 193 2.38 -15.74 4.92
C ARG A 193 3.66 -15.67 5.75
N GLU A 194 4.64 -16.52 5.45
CA GLU A 194 5.95 -16.51 6.12
C GLU A 194 6.68 -15.18 5.87
N ARG A 195 6.62 -14.66 4.63
CA ARG A 195 7.20 -13.35 4.32
C ARG A 195 6.55 -12.20 5.11
N LEU A 196 5.23 -12.22 5.26
CA LEU A 196 4.52 -11.19 6.03
C LEU A 196 4.87 -11.30 7.53
N ARG A 197 4.96 -12.51 8.06
CA ARG A 197 5.38 -12.75 9.45
C ARG A 197 6.78 -12.24 9.73
N TRP A 198 7.74 -12.55 8.85
CA TRP A 198 9.10 -12.00 8.93
C TRP A 198 9.08 -10.47 8.97
N TRP A 199 8.37 -9.83 8.03
CA TRP A 199 8.26 -8.38 7.97
C TRP A 199 7.73 -7.79 9.29
N LEU A 200 6.61 -8.34 9.78
CA LEU A 200 5.96 -7.83 10.99
C LEU A 200 6.80 -8.10 12.24
N ALA A 201 7.52 -9.23 12.32
CA ALA A 201 8.42 -9.53 13.41
C ALA A 201 9.60 -8.53 13.46
N GLU A 202 10.20 -8.21 12.31
CA GLU A 202 11.27 -7.23 12.20
C GLU A 202 10.82 -5.81 12.59
N VAL A 203 9.62 -5.41 12.15
CA VAL A 203 9.04 -4.10 12.47
C VAL A 203 8.67 -4.01 13.95
N ASN A 204 8.15 -5.09 14.54
CA ASN A 204 7.71 -5.10 15.95
C ASN A 204 8.86 -5.00 16.95
N GLN A 205 10.08 -5.40 16.55
CA GLN A 205 11.27 -5.35 17.41
C GLN A 205 11.91 -3.95 17.51
N THR A 206 11.46 -2.98 16.72
CA THR A 206 12.16 -1.69 16.57
C THR A 206 11.40 -0.56 17.25
N ASP A 207 11.98 0.00 18.32
CA ASP A 207 11.49 1.22 19.00
C ASP A 207 11.88 2.53 18.28
N GLY A 208 12.64 2.42 17.17
CA GLY A 208 13.15 3.55 16.38
C GLY A 208 12.19 4.12 15.32
N ASP A 209 12.72 4.89 14.37
CA ASP A 209 11.92 5.48 13.28
C ASP A 209 11.25 4.39 12.43
N ALA A 210 9.93 4.29 12.60
CA ALA A 210 9.06 3.38 11.89
C ALA A 210 9.25 3.43 10.36
N ALA A 211 9.45 4.63 9.79
CA ALA A 211 9.63 4.78 8.35
C ALA A 211 11.00 4.25 7.90
N LEU A 212 12.05 4.52 8.68
CA LEU A 212 13.42 4.10 8.39
C LEU A 212 13.55 2.57 8.35
N LYS A 213 13.04 1.87 9.36
CA LYS A 213 13.08 0.39 9.40
C LYS A 213 12.37 -0.23 8.19
N ARG A 214 11.23 0.34 7.76
CA ARG A 214 10.51 -0.14 6.58
C ARG A 214 11.29 0.07 5.29
N VAL A 215 11.94 1.22 5.14
CA VAL A 215 12.85 1.47 4.01
C VAL A 215 13.98 0.43 3.99
N GLN A 216 14.62 0.18 5.13
CA GLN A 216 15.64 -0.85 5.26
C GLN A 216 15.12 -2.25 4.86
N LEU A 217 13.95 -2.67 5.37
CA LEU A 217 13.39 -3.99 5.09
C LEU A 217 13.01 -4.18 3.62
N ILE A 218 12.52 -3.13 2.95
CA ILE A 218 12.24 -3.16 1.51
C ILE A 218 13.54 -3.36 0.73
N ALA A 219 14.57 -2.59 1.07
CA ALA A 219 15.88 -2.71 0.47
C ALA A 219 16.45 -4.12 0.65
N ALA A 220 16.41 -4.64 1.88
CA ALA A 220 16.85 -5.99 2.24
C ALA A 220 16.10 -7.06 1.43
N ASN A 221 14.78 -6.95 1.36
CA ASN A 221 13.94 -7.86 0.61
C ASN A 221 14.27 -7.86 -0.89
N ALA A 222 14.41 -6.68 -1.50
CA ALA A 222 14.73 -6.52 -2.92
C ALA A 222 16.09 -7.13 -3.31
N ILE A 223 17.06 -7.13 -2.39
CA ILE A 223 18.38 -7.74 -2.62
C ILE A 223 18.47 -9.20 -2.18
N GLY A 224 17.41 -9.78 -1.61
CA GLY A 224 17.36 -11.18 -1.17
C GLY A 224 17.79 -11.44 0.27
N LYS A 225 18.02 -10.40 1.08
CA LYS A 225 18.39 -10.50 2.51
C LYS A 225 17.17 -10.59 3.44
N HIS A 226 16.20 -11.45 3.11
CA HIS A 226 14.98 -11.65 3.91
C HIS A 226 14.94 -13.04 4.59
N ASN A 227 15.95 -13.88 4.36
CA ASN A 227 16.10 -15.20 5.00
C ASN A 227 17.22 -15.23 6.05
N ALA A 228 17.83 -14.08 6.36
CA ALA A 228 18.98 -13.99 7.27
C ALA A 228 18.59 -13.92 8.76
N SER A 229 17.29 -13.98 9.07
CA SER A 229 16.77 -14.08 10.43
C SER A 229 16.44 -15.56 10.72
N ALA A 230 17.48 -16.38 10.92
CA ALA A 230 17.41 -17.70 11.53
C ALA A 230 18.59 -17.85 12.49
#